data_AF-K1RHK7-F1
#
_entry.id   AF-K1RHK7-F1
#
_cell.length_a   1.000
_cell.length_b   1.000
_cell.length_c   1.000
_cell.angle_alpha   90.00
_cell.angle_beta   90.00
_cell.angle_gamma   90.00
#
_symmetry.space_group_name_H-M   'P 1'
#
loop_
_entity.id
_entity.type
_entity.pdbx_description
1 polymer ?
#
loop_
_entity_poly.entity_id
_entity_poly.type
_entity_poly.pdbx_seq_one_letter_code
_entity_poly.pdbx_strand_id
1 'polypeptide(L)' 'MHDHLTTMNGHLIRDLNNDDRIDQAWYFNGKVFALDTKGKRHKFDVLDQIGDKLRT' A
#
# COMPACT_ATOMS: atom_id res chain seq x y z
N MET A 1 -6.85 -17.46 15.80
CA MET A 1 -5.52 -16.99 15.34
C MET A 1 -5.78 -15.88 14.35
N HIS A 2 -5.69 -14.61 14.75
CA HIS A 2 -5.79 -13.51 13.79
C HIS A 2 -4.49 -13.49 13.01
N ASP A 3 -4.60 -13.66 11.70
CA ASP A 3 -3.43 -13.72 10.82
C ASP A 3 -2.77 -12.32 10.81
N HIS A 4 -1.60 -12.20 11.44
CA HIS A 4 -0.90 -10.92 11.59
C HIS A 4 -0.68 -10.22 10.24
N LEU A 5 -0.55 -11.01 9.17
CA LEU A 5 -0.44 -10.52 7.79
C LEU A 5 -1.67 -9.72 7.35
N THR A 6 -2.88 -10.17 7.70
CA THR A 6 -4.11 -9.43 7.37
C THR A 6 -4.16 -8.09 8.10
N THR A 7 -3.77 -8.06 9.37
CA THR A 7 -3.69 -6.82 10.16
C THR A 7 -2.65 -5.86 9.59
N MET A 8 -1.46 -6.34 9.25
CA MET A 8 -0.39 -5.51 8.66
C MET A 8 -0.78 -4.95 7.28
N ASN A 9 -1.42 -5.76 6.42
CA ASN A 9 -1.95 -5.28 5.14
C ASN A 9 -3.02 -4.19 5.33
N GLY A 10 -3.88 -4.33 6.34
CA GLY A 10 -4.87 -3.31 6.70
C GLY A 10 -4.21 -2.00 7.13
N HIS A 11 -3.16 -2.05 7.96
CA HIS A 11 -2.37 -0.88 8.33
C HIS A 11 -1.71 -0.22 7.12
N LEU A 12 -1.08 -1.01 6.25
CA LEU A 12 -0.43 -0.52 5.04
C LEU A 12 -1.41 0.21 4.11
N ILE A 13 -2.61 -0.35 3.89
CA ILE A 13 -3.65 0.31 3.09
C ILE A 13 -4.12 1.61 3.74
N ARG A 14 -4.28 1.62 5.07
CA ARG A 14 -4.64 2.83 5.81
C ARG A 14 -3.60 3.92 5.64
N ASP A 15 -2.32 3.56 5.76
CA ASP A 15 -1.21 4.51 5.65
C ASP A 15 -1.07 5.04 4.22
N LEU A 16 -1.25 4.18 3.20
CA LEU A 16 -1.28 4.59 1.80
C LEU A 16 -2.45 5.54 1.51
N ASN A 17 -3.65 5.26 2.00
CA ASN A 17 -4.81 6.15 1.80
C ASN A 17 -4.71 7.49 2.55
N ASN A 18 -3.82 7.60 3.53
CA ASN A 18 -3.54 8.86 4.23
C ASN A 18 -2.36 9.64 3.62
N ASP A 19 -1.71 9.12 2.58
CA ASP A 19 -0.60 9.80 1.91
C ASP A 19 -1.13 10.62 0.72
N ASP A 20 -0.90 11.94 0.72
CA ASP A 20 -1.38 12.86 -0.33
C ASP A 20 -0.86 12.52 -1.74
N ARG A 21 0.17 11.68 -1.85
CA ARG A 21 0.71 11.22 -3.15
C ARG A 21 -0.08 10.06 -3.73
N ILE A 22 -0.94 9.41 -2.94
CA ILE A 22 -1.75 8.26 -3.33
C ILE A 22 -3.19 8.71 -3.54
N ASP A 23 -3.77 8.27 -4.66
CA ASP A 23 -5.18 8.47 -4.99
C ASP A 23 -6.04 7.36 -4.38
N GLN A 24 -5.62 6.11 -4.51
CA GLN A 24 -6.32 4.95 -3.97
C GLN A 24 -5.39 3.78 -3.66
N ALA A 25 -5.64 3.04 -2.59
CA ALA A 25 -4.97 1.78 -2.27
C ALA A 25 -5.95 0.62 -2.05
N TRP A 26 -5.60 -0.59 -2.50
CA TRP A 26 -6.42 -1.79 -2.37
C TRP A 26 -5.59 -3.06 -2.19
N TYR A 27 -6.20 -4.07 -1.55
CA TYR A 27 -5.63 -5.42 -1.44
C TYR A 27 -6.09 -6.28 -2.61
N PHE A 28 -5.17 -7.00 -3.25
CA PHE A 28 -5.49 -7.98 -4.27
C PHE A 28 -4.47 -9.12 -4.28
N ASN A 29 -4.96 -10.36 -4.28
CA ASN A 29 -4.14 -11.57 -4.44
C ASN A 29 -2.89 -11.64 -3.53
N GLY A 30 -3.03 -11.37 -2.23
CA GLY A 30 -1.91 -11.46 -1.29
C GLY A 30 -1.04 -10.20 -1.21
N LYS A 31 -1.33 -9.15 -2.00
CA LYS A 31 -0.49 -7.96 -2.12
C LYS A 31 -1.30 -6.69 -2.02
N VAL A 32 -0.65 -5.61 -1.62
CA VAL A 32 -1.24 -4.27 -1.59
C VAL A 32 -0.81 -3.52 -2.85
N PHE A 33 -1.76 -2.84 -3.48
CA PHE A 33 -1.54 -1.98 -4.62
C PHE A 33 -1.97 -0.56 -4.29
N ALA A 34 -1.30 0.42 -4.88
CA ALA A 34 -1.72 1.81 -4.83
C ALA A 34 -1.64 2.45 -6.20
N LEU A 35 -2.56 3.36 -6.49
CA LEU A 35 -2.50 4.29 -7.61
C LEU A 35 -2.01 5.62 -7.05
N ASP A 36 -0.91 6.15 -7.59
CA ASP A 36 -0.50 7.50 -7.24
C ASP A 36 -1.34 8.56 -7.98
N THR A 37 -1.26 9.80 -7.51
CA THR A 37 -1.97 10.94 -8.12
C THR A 37 -1.48 11.29 -9.54
N LYS A 38 -0.42 10.64 -10.02
CA LYS A 38 0.10 10.74 -11.39
C LYS A 38 -0.43 9.62 -12.29
N GLY A 39 -1.26 8.72 -11.77
CA GLY A 39 -1.82 7.58 -12.49
C GLY A 39 -0.89 6.37 -12.62
N LYS A 40 0.27 6.36 -11.96
CA LYS A 40 1.19 5.20 -11.92
C LYS A 40 0.77 4.25 -10.80
N ARG A 41 0.76 2.96 -11.14
CA ARG A 41 0.45 1.88 -10.19
C ARG A 41 1.70 1.39 -9.49
N HIS A 42 1.62 1.26 -8.18
CA HIS A 42 2.67 0.74 -7.31
C HIS A 42 2.19 -0.53 -6.63
N LYS A 43 3.09 -1.49 -6.48
CA LYS A 43 2.85 -2.73 -5.76
C LYS A 43 3.66 -2.70 -4.48
N PHE A 44 3.04 -2.96 -3.34
CA PHE A 44 3.66 -3.01 -2.03
C PHE A 44 3.54 -4.43 -1.44
N ASP A 45 4.66 -4.92 -0.93
CA ASP A 45 4.72 -6.04 -0.01
C ASP A 45 4.72 -5.49 1.44
N VAL A 46 4.27 -6.28 2.41
CA VAL A 46 3.94 -5.78 3.76
C VAL A 46 5.13 -5.19 4.54
N LEU A 47 6.36 -5.48 4.10
CA LEU A 47 7.61 -5.00 4.67
C LEU A 47 8.21 -3.82 3.89
N ASP A 48 7.56 -3.39 2.81
CA ASP A 48 8.05 -2.29 1.98
C ASP A 48 7.87 -0.95 2.71
N GLN A 49 8.88 -0.08 2.59
CA GLN A 49 8.76 1.31 3.00
C GLN A 49 8.11 2.15 1.89
N ILE A 50 6.94 2.73 2.19
CA ILE A 50 6.15 3.53 1.24
C ILE A 50 6.98 4.68 0.64
N GLY A 51 7.77 5.36 1.49
CA GLY A 51 8.57 6.51 1.11
C GLY A 51 9.59 6.22 0.01
N ASP A 52 10.27 5.08 0.07
CA ASP A 52 11.31 4.72 -0.88
C ASP A 52 10.71 4.30 -2.23
N LYS A 53 9.59 3.58 -2.23
CA LYS A 53 8.94 3.12 -3.46
C LYS A 53 8.31 4.26 -4.26
N LEU A 54 7.74 5.27 -3.60
CA LEU A 54 7.14 6.42 -4.28
C LEU A 54 8.17 7.43 -4.82
N ARG A 55 9.47 7.27 -4.52
CA ARG A 55 10.55 8.09 -5.07
C ARG A 55 11.10 7.57 -6.41
N THR A 56 10.79 6.32 -6.78
CA THR A 56 11.27 5.67 -8.01
C THR A 56 10.22 5.73 -9.12
#